data_AF-A0A7S1DGI3-F1
#
_entry.id   AF-A0A7S1DGI3-F1
#
_cell.length_a   1.000
_cell.length_b   1.000
_cell.length_c   1.000
_cell.angle_alpha   90.00
_cell.angle_beta   90.00
_cell.angle_gamma   90.00
#
_symmetry.space_group_name_H-M   'P 1'
#
loop_
_entity.id
_entity.type
_entity.pdbx_description
1 polymer ?
#
loop_
_entity_poly.entity_id
_entity_poly.type
_entity_poly.pdbx_seq_one_letter_code
_entity_poly.pdbx_strand_id
1 'polypeptide(L)'
;GEEEEDEGFEEVRAESSGSDSDSSGDEDEQDEAELAVLGSLLKKKKLRKDDLIDACYHRYSFNDTSQAPVWFQDAEKKYNKRQLPITKQAVEEQRMKMKEISARPIKKVAEAKARKKLKAVRAHSKLAQKQESVMNDTDVGEKAKMKA
;
A
#
# COMPACT_ATOMS: atom_id res chain seq x y z
N GLY A 1 -33.21 -33.27 -32.94
CA GLY A 1 -32.14 -32.93 -31.99
C GLY A 1 -31.67 -31.58 -32.44
N GLU A 2 -32.23 -30.55 -31.83
CA GLU A 2 -31.93 -29.15 -32.15
C GLU A 2 -31.48 -28.54 -30.82
N GLU A 3 -30.24 -28.07 -30.83
CA GLU A 3 -29.56 -27.40 -29.74
C GLU A 3 -29.88 -25.91 -29.86
N GLU A 4 -30.57 -25.34 -28.88
CA GLU A 4 -30.75 -23.88 -28.77
C GLU A 4 -30.02 -23.37 -27.51
N GLU A 5 -28.85 -22.79 -27.79
CA GLU A 5 -28.33 -21.51 -27.28
C GLU A 5 -28.60 -21.17 -25.80
N ASP A 6 -27.65 -21.53 -24.93
CA ASP A 6 -27.51 -20.95 -23.59
C ASP A 6 -27.07 -19.48 -23.70
N GLU A 7 -28.02 -18.55 -23.72
CA GLU A 7 -27.79 -17.12 -23.50
C GLU A 7 -27.38 -16.86 -22.04
N GLY A 8 -26.12 -17.14 -21.71
CA GLY A 8 -25.50 -16.77 -20.44
C GLY A 8 -25.25 -15.26 -20.37
N PHE A 9 -25.92 -14.58 -19.44
CA PHE A 9 -25.78 -13.14 -19.20
C PHE A 9 -24.31 -12.71 -19.01
N GLU A 10 -23.93 -11.58 -19.61
CA GLU A 10 -22.61 -10.96 -19.43
C GLU A 10 -22.55 -10.25 -18.07
N GLU A 11 -21.87 -10.87 -17.10
CA GLU A 11 -21.65 -10.28 -15.77
C GLU A 11 -20.61 -9.16 -15.85
N VAL A 12 -21.07 -7.92 -15.95
CA VAL A 12 -20.23 -6.73 -15.96
C VAL A 12 -19.73 -6.45 -14.55
N ARG A 13 -18.40 -6.45 -14.37
CA ARG A 13 -17.75 -6.11 -13.10
C ARG A 13 -18.16 -4.69 -12.67
N ALA A 14 -18.90 -4.59 -11.57
CA ALA A 14 -19.19 -3.33 -10.91
C ALA A 14 -17.88 -2.57 -10.64
N GLU A 15 -17.80 -1.33 -11.14
CA GLU A 15 -16.77 -0.40 -10.74
C GLU A 15 -16.85 -0.23 -9.22
N SER A 16 -15.72 -0.40 -8.54
CA SER A 16 -15.65 -0.07 -7.12
C SER A 16 -16.01 1.39 -7.01
N SER A 17 -17.14 1.70 -6.37
CA SER A 17 -17.47 3.06 -5.98
C SER A 17 -16.22 3.67 -5.36
N GLY A 18 -15.73 4.74 -5.98
CA GLY A 18 -14.68 5.54 -5.40
C GLY A 18 -15.19 5.95 -4.03
N SER A 19 -14.57 5.41 -2.98
CA SER A 19 -14.74 5.94 -1.64
C SER A 19 -14.16 7.34 -1.69
N ASP A 20 -15.02 8.35 -1.88
CA ASP A 20 -14.69 9.75 -1.62
C ASP A 20 -14.31 9.84 -0.15
N SER A 21 -13.00 9.73 0.08
CA SER A 21 -12.38 9.86 1.40
C SER A 21 -12.49 11.33 1.77
N ASP A 22 -13.47 11.63 2.60
CA ASP A 22 -13.69 12.95 3.18
C ASP A 22 -12.42 13.44 3.89
N SER A 23 -12.22 14.75 3.85
CA SER A 23 -10.96 15.44 4.09
C SER A 23 -10.66 15.56 5.59
N SER A 24 -10.33 14.47 6.27
CA SER A 24 -9.79 14.46 7.65
C SER A 24 -8.34 13.97 7.74
N GLY A 25 -7.63 13.86 6.60
CA GLY A 25 -6.42 13.02 6.50
C GLY A 25 -5.15 13.49 7.21
N ASP A 26 -4.96 14.78 7.50
CA ASP A 26 -3.68 15.26 8.06
C ASP A 26 -3.61 15.19 9.59
N GLU A 27 -4.70 15.48 10.31
CA GLU A 27 -4.72 15.38 11.78
C GLU A 27 -4.67 13.91 12.22
N ASP A 28 -5.43 13.04 11.53
CA ASP A 28 -5.45 11.60 11.78
C ASP A 28 -4.07 10.96 11.49
N GLU A 29 -3.39 11.34 10.39
CA GLU A 29 -2.06 10.82 10.05
C GLU A 29 -0.97 11.24 11.06
N GLN A 30 -1.10 12.46 11.61
CA GLN A 30 -0.20 12.95 12.64
C GLN A 30 -0.37 12.16 13.95
N ASP A 31 -1.61 11.98 14.42
CA ASP A 31 -1.91 11.26 15.66
C ASP A 31 -1.49 9.76 15.53
N GLU A 32 -1.68 9.15 14.36
CA GLU A 32 -1.20 7.79 14.06
C GLU A 32 0.33 7.67 14.13
N ALA A 33 1.05 8.63 13.55
CA ALA A 33 2.51 8.66 13.58
C ALA A 33 3.05 8.83 15.01
N GLU A 34 2.41 9.68 15.81
CA GLU A 34 2.75 9.88 17.23
C GLU A 34 2.54 8.60 18.05
N LEU A 35 1.43 7.90 17.83
CA LEU A 35 1.15 6.61 18.46
C LEU A 35 2.18 5.55 18.04
N ALA A 36 2.56 5.51 16.76
CA ALA A 36 3.58 4.58 16.26
C ALA A 36 4.96 4.85 16.89
N VAL A 37 5.33 6.11 17.11
CA VAL A 37 6.55 6.49 17.83
C VAL A 37 6.50 6.02 19.28
N LEU A 38 5.41 6.27 19.99
CA LEU A 38 5.22 5.80 21.37
C LEU A 38 5.33 4.28 21.47
N GLY A 39 4.66 3.55 20.56
CA GLY A 39 4.76 2.09 20.48
C GLY A 39 6.19 1.60 20.20
N SER A 40 6.93 2.30 19.33
CA SER A 40 8.33 2.02 19.03
C SER A 40 9.23 2.23 20.26
N LEU A 41 9.00 3.29 21.04
CA LEU A 41 9.74 3.58 22.27
C LEU A 41 9.45 2.53 23.36
N LEU A 42 8.19 2.10 23.48
CA LEU A 42 7.79 1.05 24.41
C LEU A 42 8.43 -0.30 24.03
N LYS A 43 8.44 -0.64 22.74
CA LYS A 43 9.12 -1.83 22.22
C LYS A 43 10.63 -1.80 22.50
N LYS A 44 11.26 -0.64 22.37
CA LYS A 44 12.69 -0.42 22.67
C LYS A 44 12.99 -0.30 24.17
N LYS A 45 11.98 -0.42 25.05
CA LYS A 45 12.08 -0.24 26.50
C LYS A 45 12.68 1.11 26.91
N LYS A 46 12.53 2.14 26.08
CA LYS A 46 12.97 3.53 26.37
C LYS A 46 11.94 4.29 27.20
N LEU A 47 10.67 3.91 27.10
CA LEU A 47 9.62 4.30 28.03
C LEU A 47 9.11 3.06 28.77
N ARG A 48 8.79 3.22 30.06
CA ARG A 48 8.13 2.19 30.87
C ARG A 48 6.62 2.27 30.70
N LYS A 49 5.94 1.13 30.84
CA LYS A 49 4.48 1.06 30.79
C LYS A 49 3.85 1.86 31.91
N ASP A 50 4.36 1.70 33.12
CA ASP A 50 3.82 2.36 34.32
C ASP A 50 3.91 3.89 34.20
N ASP A 51 5.05 4.42 33.75
CA ASP A 51 5.22 5.86 33.48
C ASP A 51 4.21 6.40 32.45
N LEU A 52 3.87 5.58 31.45
CA LEU A 52 2.89 5.95 30.43
C LEU A 52 1.47 5.96 31.01
N ILE A 53 1.15 5.01 31.89
CA ILE A 53 -0.15 4.94 32.59
C ILE A 53 -0.30 6.14 33.52
N ASP A 54 0.74 6.46 34.29
CA ASP A 54 0.73 7.63 35.17
C ASP A 54 0.57 8.92 34.37
N ALA A 55 1.22 9.01 33.20
CA ALA A 55 1.03 10.14 32.30
C ALA A 55 -0.40 10.24 31.74
N CYS A 56 -1.21 9.16 31.73
CA CYS A 56 -2.60 9.24 31.29
C CYS A 56 -3.51 10.00 32.27
N TYR A 57 -3.08 10.26 33.51
CA TYR A 57 -3.79 11.08 34.48
C TYR A 57 -3.24 12.52 34.49
N HIS A 58 -3.97 13.46 33.90
CA HIS A 58 -3.61 14.87 33.76
C HIS A 58 -4.84 15.78 33.75
N ARG A 59 -4.62 17.08 33.58
CA ARG A 59 -5.66 18.13 33.56
C ARG A 59 -6.87 17.83 32.67
N TYR A 60 -6.70 17.01 31.63
CA TYR A 60 -7.74 16.77 30.62
C TYR A 60 -8.28 15.33 30.63
N SER A 61 -7.94 14.50 31.61
CA SER A 61 -8.29 13.07 31.63
C SER A 61 -9.77 12.76 31.89
N PHE A 62 -10.51 13.66 32.53
CA PHE A 62 -11.92 13.44 32.93
C PHE A 62 -12.86 14.41 32.21
N ASN A 63 -12.60 14.64 30.93
CA ASN A 63 -13.36 15.59 30.13
C ASN A 63 -14.46 14.86 29.37
N ASP A 64 -15.68 14.84 29.92
CA ASP A 64 -16.85 14.26 29.25
C ASP A 64 -17.49 15.30 28.33
N THR A 65 -17.18 15.17 27.04
CA THR A 65 -17.60 16.12 26.00
C THR A 65 -18.61 15.48 25.05
N SER A 66 -19.08 14.27 25.39
CA SER A 66 -19.99 13.45 24.59
C SER A 66 -21.35 14.11 24.35
N GLN A 67 -21.81 14.93 25.30
CA GLN A 67 -23.07 15.67 25.22
C GLN A 67 -22.91 17.07 24.61
N ALA A 68 -21.67 17.51 24.35
CA ALA A 68 -21.41 18.82 23.80
C ALA A 68 -21.65 18.85 22.27
N PRO A 69 -22.03 19.99 21.69
CA PRO A 69 -22.17 20.15 20.25
C PRO A 69 -20.88 19.82 19.48
N VAL A 70 -21.01 19.34 18.24
CA VAL A 70 -19.88 18.94 17.38
C VAL A 70 -18.84 20.05 17.22
N TRP A 71 -19.29 21.30 17.03
CA TRP A 71 -18.37 22.44 16.89
C TRP A 71 -17.48 22.65 18.13
N PHE A 72 -17.97 22.31 19.33
CA PHE A 72 -17.21 22.39 20.57
C PHE A 72 -16.20 21.25 20.64
N GLN A 73 -16.61 20.03 20.29
CA GLN A 73 -15.72 18.86 20.27
C GLN A 73 -14.56 19.05 19.28
N ASP A 74 -14.81 19.61 18.10
CA ASP A 74 -13.78 19.86 17.09
C ASP A 74 -12.81 20.96 17.52
N ALA A 75 -13.32 22.03 18.13
CA ALA A 75 -12.48 23.08 18.71
C ALA A 75 -11.63 22.52 19.84
N GLU A 76 -12.22 21.70 20.69
CA GLU A 76 -11.56 21.09 21.83
C GLU A 76 -10.46 20.11 21.40
N LYS A 77 -10.70 19.22 20.43
CA LYS A 77 -9.66 18.32 19.89
C LYS A 77 -8.41 19.07 19.40
N LYS A 78 -8.59 20.27 18.84
CA LYS A 78 -7.48 21.09 18.32
C LYS A 78 -6.62 21.68 19.43
N TYR A 79 -7.24 22.20 20.49
CA TYR A 79 -6.53 22.93 21.54
C TYR A 79 -6.21 22.09 22.77
N ASN A 80 -6.91 20.97 22.96
CA ASN A 80 -6.78 20.10 24.12
C ASN A 80 -5.76 18.97 23.86
N LYS A 81 -4.58 19.33 23.33
CA LYS A 81 -3.50 18.37 23.03
C LYS A 81 -2.38 18.50 24.08
N ARG A 82 -2.00 17.38 24.68
CA ARG A 82 -0.87 17.31 25.60
C ARG A 82 0.43 17.14 24.81
N GLN A 83 1.50 17.78 25.29
CA GLN A 83 2.84 17.51 24.78
C GLN A 83 3.32 16.15 25.30
N LEU A 84 3.42 15.17 24.41
CA LEU A 84 4.01 13.87 24.69
C LEU A 84 5.54 13.98 24.73
N PRO A 85 6.26 13.11 25.47
CA PRO A 85 7.72 13.06 25.49
C PRO A 85 8.27 12.41 24.21
N ILE A 86 7.92 12.97 23.05
CA ILE A 86 8.33 12.52 21.73
C ILE A 86 8.98 13.68 20.97
N THR A 87 9.99 13.36 20.18
CA THR A 87 10.66 14.33 19.31
C THR A 87 9.92 14.45 17.98
N LYS A 88 9.74 15.67 17.47
CA LYS A 88 9.13 15.92 16.14
C LYS A 88 9.80 15.12 15.02
N GLN A 89 11.13 15.01 15.07
CA GLN A 89 11.90 14.23 14.10
C GLN A 89 11.46 12.76 14.06
N ALA A 90 11.26 12.12 15.22
CA ALA A 90 10.84 10.72 15.27
C ALA A 90 9.44 10.50 14.67
N VAL A 91 8.55 11.49 14.83
CA VAL A 91 7.20 11.46 14.24
C VAL A 91 7.28 11.57 12.73
N GLU A 92 8.07 12.52 12.23
CA GLU A 92 8.30 12.71 10.80
C GLU A 92 8.94 11.48 10.15
N GLU A 93 9.91 10.84 10.82
CA GLU A 93 10.50 9.56 10.37
C GLU A 93 9.45 8.45 10.23
N GLN A 94 8.51 8.33 11.17
CA GLN A 94 7.42 7.36 11.04
C GLN A 94 6.44 7.73 9.92
N ARG A 95 6.09 9.01 9.78
CA ARG A 95 5.21 9.49 8.70
C ARG A 95 5.81 9.18 7.34
N MET A 96 7.09 9.50 7.14
CA MET A 96 7.81 9.19 5.90
C MET A 96 7.84 7.69 5.61
N LYS A 97 8.00 6.86 6.65
CA LYS A 97 7.93 5.40 6.51
C LYS A 97 6.54 4.90 6.11
N MET A 98 5.47 5.45 6.71
CA MET A 98 4.09 5.09 6.34
C MET A 98 3.81 5.50 4.89
N LYS A 99 4.26 6.69 4.49
CA LYS A 99 4.17 7.19 3.11
C LYS A 99 4.95 6.33 2.12
N GLU A 100 6.12 5.82 2.50
CA GLU A 100 6.89 4.91 1.65
C GLU A 100 6.13 3.59 1.41
N ILE A 101 5.49 3.06 2.45
CA ILE A 101 4.69 1.82 2.36
C ILE A 101 3.46 2.05 1.47
N SER A 102 2.75 3.18 1.65
CA SER A 102 1.56 3.50 0.86
C SER A 102 1.89 3.82 -0.60
N ALA A 103 3.03 4.48 -0.87
CA ALA A 103 3.49 4.78 -2.22
C ALA A 103 3.84 3.54 -3.04
N ARG A 104 4.16 2.41 -2.39
CA ARG A 104 4.50 1.13 -3.04
C ARG A 104 3.57 0.01 -2.56
N PRO A 105 2.29 0.05 -2.94
CA PRO A 105 1.33 -0.94 -2.45
C PRO A 105 1.68 -2.34 -2.98
N ILE A 106 1.57 -3.34 -2.11
CA ILE A 106 1.97 -4.74 -2.37
C ILE A 106 1.40 -5.26 -3.69
N LYS A 107 0.13 -4.94 -3.96
CA LYS A 107 -0.56 -5.30 -5.21
C LYS A 107 0.16 -4.76 -6.45
N LYS A 108 0.56 -3.49 -6.44
CA LYS A 108 1.26 -2.86 -7.57
C LYS A 108 2.69 -3.39 -7.72
N VAL A 109 3.36 -3.70 -6.60
CA VAL A 109 4.68 -4.35 -6.63
C VAL A 109 4.58 -5.76 -7.22
N ALA A 110 3.58 -6.55 -6.81
CA ALA A 110 3.34 -7.89 -7.34
C ALA A 110 3.00 -7.86 -8.84
N GLU A 111 2.13 -6.94 -9.26
CA GLU A 111 1.78 -6.74 -10.66
C GLU A 111 3.01 -6.35 -11.50
N ALA A 112 3.83 -5.42 -11.02
CA ALA A 112 5.07 -5.02 -11.70
C ALA A 112 6.04 -6.19 -11.85
N LYS A 113 6.20 -7.02 -10.80
CA LYS A 113 7.01 -8.25 -10.86
C LYS A 113 6.46 -9.25 -11.87
N ALA A 114 5.13 -9.47 -11.90
CA ALA A 114 4.49 -10.36 -12.86
C ALA A 114 4.66 -9.86 -14.31
N ARG A 115 4.48 -8.56 -14.56
CA ARG A 115 4.74 -7.93 -15.87
C ARG A 115 6.18 -8.12 -16.32
N LYS A 116 7.16 -7.96 -15.42
CA LYS A 116 8.58 -8.20 -15.72
C LYS A 116 8.85 -9.67 -16.06
N LYS A 117 8.28 -10.60 -15.30
CA LYS A 117 8.38 -12.05 -15.57
C LYS A 117 7.78 -12.41 -16.93
N LEU A 118 6.60 -11.89 -17.25
CA LEU A 118 5.94 -12.13 -18.53
C LEU A 118 6.78 -11.61 -19.72
N LYS A 119 7.39 -10.42 -19.59
CA LYS A 119 8.31 -9.90 -20.61
C LYS A 119 9.51 -10.81 -20.82
N ALA A 120 10.12 -11.31 -19.75
CA ALA A 120 11.24 -12.24 -19.83
C ALA A 120 10.84 -13.56 -20.52
N VAL A 121 9.72 -14.16 -20.11
CA VAL A 121 9.20 -15.40 -20.73
C VAL A 121 8.93 -15.20 -22.23
N ARG A 122 8.29 -14.08 -22.62
CA ARG A 122 8.02 -13.76 -24.03
C ARG A 122 9.30 -13.55 -24.84
N ALA A 123 10.37 -13.05 -24.24
CA ALA A 123 11.66 -12.92 -24.93
C ALA A 123 12.31 -14.29 -25.16
N HIS A 124 12.28 -15.17 -24.15
CA HIS A 124 12.78 -16.55 -24.28
C HIS A 124 11.97 -17.38 -25.28
N SER A 125 10.64 -17.26 -25.28
CA SER A 125 9.79 -17.98 -26.25
C SER A 125 10.09 -17.57 -27.69
N LYS A 126 10.29 -16.27 -27.93
CA LYS A 126 10.69 -15.76 -29.26
C LYS A 126 12.07 -16.27 -29.69
N LEU A 127 13.02 -16.35 -28.75
CA LEU A 127 14.35 -16.90 -29.03
C LEU A 127 14.25 -18.39 -29.37
N ALA A 128 13.51 -19.16 -28.58
CA ALA A 128 13.28 -20.59 -28.82
C ALA A 128 12.61 -20.83 -30.19
N GLN A 129 11.57 -20.05 -30.54
CA GLN A 129 10.92 -20.13 -31.86
C GLN A 129 11.89 -19.82 -33.01
N LYS A 130 12.79 -18.85 -32.85
CA LYS A 130 13.83 -18.56 -33.85
C LYS A 130 14.85 -19.68 -33.96
N GLN A 131 15.27 -20.28 -32.84
CA GLN A 131 16.17 -21.43 -32.85
C GLN A 131 15.55 -22.63 -33.55
N GLU A 132 14.29 -22.94 -33.24
CA GLU A 132 13.54 -24.01 -33.89
C GLU A 132 13.35 -23.76 -35.39
N SER A 133 13.04 -22.51 -35.79
CA SER A 133 12.97 -22.13 -37.21
C SER A 133 14.30 -22.35 -37.94
N VAL A 134 15.43 -21.94 -37.34
CA VAL A 134 16.76 -22.13 -37.94
C VAL A 134 17.15 -23.61 -38.00
N MET A 135 16.73 -24.43 -37.03
CA MET A 135 16.96 -25.88 -37.06
C MET A 135 16.13 -26.58 -38.14
N ASN A 136 14.90 -26.12 -38.38
CA ASN A 136 14.00 -26.67 -39.40
C ASN A 136 14.34 -26.20 -40.82
N ASP A 137 15.03 -25.06 -40.97
CA ASP A 137 15.55 -24.58 -42.26
C ASP A 137 16.78 -25.39 -42.71
N THR A 138 16.56 -26.58 -43.29
CA THR A 138 17.61 -27.44 -43.88
C THR A 138 18.29 -26.83 -45.12
N ASP A 139 17.64 -25.86 -45.78
CA ASP A 139 18.09 -25.20 -47.03
C ASP A 139 19.20 -24.14 -46.79
N VAL A 140 19.31 -23.59 -45.56
CA VAL A 140 20.37 -22.60 -45.23
C VAL A 140 21.77 -23.22 -45.31
N GLY A 141 21.90 -24.52 -44.99
CA GLY A 141 23.16 -25.25 -45.09
C GLY A 141 23.62 -25.52 -46.52
N GLU A 142 22.70 -25.68 -47.48
CA GLU A 142 23.02 -25.89 -48.89
C GLU A 142 23.38 -24.58 -49.60
N LYS A 143 22.64 -23.49 -49.33
CA LYS A 143 22.95 -22.15 -49.87
C LYS A 143 24.27 -21.56 -49.37
N ALA A 144 24.68 -21.87 -48.14
CA ALA A 144 25.96 -21.45 -47.60
C ALA A 144 27.15 -22.19 -48.24
N LYS A 145 26.98 -23.46 -48.62
CA LYS A 145 27.98 -24.25 -49.36
C LYS A 145 28.11 -23.83 -50.82
N MET A 146 27.04 -23.34 -51.44
CA MET A 146 27.03 -22.89 -52.85
C MET A 146 27.69 -21.52 -53.08
N LYS A 147 27.98 -20.76 -52.02
CA LYS A 147 28.66 -19.44 -52.07
C LYS A 147 30.14 -19.51 -51.62
N ALA A 148 30.62 -20.68 -51.20
CA ALA A 148 32.00 -20.92 -50.76
C ALA A 148 32.83 -21.57 -51.89
#